data_AF-A0A1H4UJJ5-F1
#
_entry.id   AF-A0A1H4UJJ5-F1
#
_cell.length_a   1.000
_cell.length_b   1.000
_cell.length_c   1.000
_cell.angle_alpha   90.00
_cell.angle_beta   90.00
_cell.angle_gamma   90.00
#
_symmetry.space_group_name_H-M   'P 1'
#
loop_
_entity.id
_entity.type
_entity.pdbx_description
1 polymer ?
#
loop_
_entity_poly.entity_id
_entity_poly.type
_entity_poly.pdbx_seq_one_letter_code
_entity_poly.pdbx_strand_id
1 'polypeptide(L)'
;MTAASLLRLPAGLTTGALALRVVLFALPCAALALALPTRPHVVVVVAVVLMSAMWARTPDHVAGGLVLAVVMVWWTVHGVVDWRVLVVGVLLVAAHVVSVVLSYGPVALAVDPRLAALWLRRGLLALVPLPFTWVAVRGLDADLAPPWVWSSAALVVVVLVLVTLRVTQPVGE
;
A
#
# COMPACT_ATOMS: atom_id res chain seq x y z
N MET A 1 36.43 8.68 -18.52
CA MET A 1 35.07 9.03 -18.07
C MET A 1 34.97 8.71 -16.59
N THR A 2 35.00 9.75 -15.75
CA THR A 2 35.01 9.63 -14.29
C THR A 2 33.60 9.32 -13.77
N ALA A 3 33.50 8.40 -12.81
CA ALA A 3 32.25 7.96 -12.17
C ALA A 3 31.41 9.10 -11.55
N ALA A 4 32.00 10.29 -11.39
CA ALA A 4 31.33 11.49 -10.88
C ALA A 4 30.30 12.10 -11.86
N SER A 5 30.33 11.77 -13.16
CA SER A 5 29.41 12.33 -14.15
C SER A 5 28.04 11.62 -14.25
N LEU A 6 27.87 10.44 -13.63
CA LEU A 6 26.68 9.61 -13.80
C LEU A 6 25.54 9.91 -12.82
N LEU A 7 25.75 10.79 -11.84
CA LEU A 7 24.77 11.12 -10.81
C LEU A 7 24.31 12.58 -10.88
N ARG A 8 24.21 13.13 -12.10
CA ARG A 8 23.38 14.31 -12.30
C ARG A 8 21.93 13.86 -12.28
N LEU A 9 21.27 14.10 -11.15
CA LEU A 9 19.82 13.97 -11.05
C LEU A 9 19.18 14.77 -12.19
N PRO A 10 18.07 14.29 -12.79
CA PRO A 10 17.30 15.07 -13.74
C PRO A 10 17.02 16.45 -13.15
N ALA A 11 17.11 17.50 -13.96
CA ALA A 11 16.90 18.87 -13.48
C ALA A 11 15.56 18.97 -12.73
N GLY A 12 15.63 19.36 -11.45
CA GLY A 12 14.47 19.48 -10.55
C GLY A 12 14.21 18.29 -9.63
N LEU A 13 14.79 17.11 -9.84
CA LEU A 13 14.54 15.98 -8.94
C LEU A 13 15.36 16.12 -7.64
N THR A 14 14.69 16.30 -6.51
CA THR A 14 15.36 16.34 -5.20
C THR A 14 15.77 14.93 -4.75
N THR A 15 16.86 14.82 -3.97
CA THR A 15 17.32 13.54 -3.41
C THR A 15 16.25 12.86 -2.55
N GLY A 16 15.45 13.65 -1.83
CA GLY A 16 14.32 13.14 -1.02
C GLY A 16 13.23 12.52 -1.89
N ALA A 17 12.85 13.18 -2.99
CA ALA A 17 11.89 12.62 -3.94
C ALA A 17 12.40 11.32 -4.58
N LEU A 18 13.70 11.25 -4.92
CA LEU A 18 14.30 10.02 -5.43
C LEU A 18 14.22 8.89 -4.40
N ALA A 19 14.61 9.17 -3.14
CA ALA A 19 14.59 8.18 -2.08
C ALA A 19 13.17 7.63 -1.85
N LEU A 20 12.17 8.49 -1.82
CA LEU A 20 10.77 8.09 -1.70
C LEU A 20 10.30 7.24 -2.89
N ARG A 21 10.74 7.52 -4.11
CA ARG A 21 10.41 6.69 -5.30
C ARG A 21 11.06 5.31 -5.23
N VAL A 22 12.31 5.23 -4.76
CA VAL A 22 12.98 3.95 -4.53
C VAL A 22 12.25 3.15 -3.44
N VAL A 23 11.84 3.80 -2.35
CA VAL A 23 11.02 3.19 -1.30
C VAL A 23 9.68 2.72 -1.86
N LEU A 24 8.98 3.55 -2.63
CA LEU A 24 7.69 3.20 -3.24
C LEU A 24 7.80 1.98 -4.15
N PHE A 25 8.88 1.86 -4.92
CA PHE A 25 9.17 0.67 -5.72
C PHE A 25 9.42 -0.58 -4.87
N ALA A 26 10.22 -0.42 -3.81
CA ALA A 26 10.66 -1.54 -2.98
C ALA A 26 9.54 -2.15 -2.12
N LEU A 27 8.60 -1.34 -1.63
CA LEU A 27 7.58 -1.78 -0.67
C LEU A 27 6.66 -2.90 -1.20
N PRO A 28 6.03 -2.81 -2.39
CA PRO A 28 5.21 -3.90 -2.92
C PRO A 28 6.05 -5.14 -3.27
N CYS A 29 7.28 -4.95 -3.74
CA CYS A 29 8.20 -6.04 -4.03
C CYS A 29 8.58 -6.81 -2.76
N ALA A 30 8.88 -6.10 -1.67
CA ALA A 30 9.15 -6.68 -0.36
C ALA A 30 7.92 -7.40 0.21
N ALA A 31 6.73 -6.81 0.06
CA ALA A 31 5.47 -7.42 0.48
C ALA A 31 5.19 -8.74 -0.26
N LEU A 32 5.49 -8.82 -1.56
CA LEU A 32 5.41 -10.08 -2.31
C LEU A 32 6.55 -11.04 -1.92
N ALA A 33 7.76 -10.56 -1.66
CA ALA A 33 8.89 -11.42 -1.27
C ALA A 33 8.66 -12.15 0.07
N LEU A 34 7.90 -11.55 0.98
CA LEU A 34 7.48 -12.17 2.24
C LEU A 34 6.55 -13.39 2.05
N ALA A 35 6.08 -13.65 0.82
CA ALA A 35 5.37 -14.88 0.44
C ALA A 35 6.17 -16.17 0.65
N LEU A 36 7.51 -16.08 0.69
CA LEU A 36 8.37 -17.27 0.86
C LEU A 36 8.04 -18.01 2.16
N PRO A 37 7.92 -19.35 2.15
CA PRO A 37 8.46 -20.27 1.14
C PRO A 37 7.56 -20.51 -0.08
N THR A 38 6.28 -20.12 -0.05
CA THR A 38 5.36 -20.29 -1.17
C THR A 38 5.76 -19.35 -2.30
N ARG A 39 6.42 -19.88 -3.32
CA ARG A 39 6.99 -19.08 -4.41
C ARG A 39 5.88 -18.55 -5.32
N PRO A 40 5.73 -17.22 -5.46
CA PRO A 40 4.82 -16.65 -6.44
C PRO A 40 5.20 -17.06 -7.85
N HIS A 41 4.22 -17.25 -8.72
CA HIS A 41 4.47 -17.53 -10.13
C HIS A 41 5.28 -16.38 -10.78
N VAL A 42 6.19 -16.70 -11.70
CA VAL A 42 7.12 -15.71 -12.29
C VAL A 42 6.37 -14.53 -12.94
N VAL A 43 5.21 -14.80 -13.54
CA VAL A 43 4.34 -13.76 -14.12
C VAL A 43 3.85 -12.76 -13.07
N VAL A 44 3.49 -13.21 -11.87
CA VAL A 44 3.07 -12.33 -10.77
C VAL A 44 4.24 -11.47 -10.31
N VAL A 45 5.43 -12.06 -10.17
CA VAL A 45 6.65 -11.32 -9.80
C VAL A 45 6.96 -10.24 -10.82
N VAL A 46 6.98 -10.59 -12.11
CA VAL A 46 7.25 -9.64 -13.21
C VAL A 46 6.18 -8.55 -13.24
N ALA A 47 4.90 -8.90 -13.10
CA ALA A 47 3.82 -7.92 -13.07
C ALA A 47 3.97 -6.93 -11.91
N VAL A 48 4.25 -7.42 -10.69
CA VAL A 48 4.45 -6.57 -9.51
C VAL A 48 5.66 -5.65 -9.68
N VAL A 49 6.77 -6.15 -10.21
CA VAL A 49 7.97 -5.32 -10.47
C VAL A 49 7.68 -4.24 -11.50
N LEU A 50 7.04 -4.57 -12.62
CA LEU A 50 6.72 -3.61 -13.67
C LEU A 50 5.71 -2.55 -13.21
N MET A 51 4.63 -2.97 -12.52
CA MET A 51 3.63 -2.06 -11.98
C MET A 51 4.22 -1.16 -10.89
N SER A 52 5.06 -1.69 -10.00
CA SER A 52 5.76 -0.90 -8.98
C SER A 52 6.72 0.10 -9.61
N ALA A 53 7.45 -0.29 -10.67
CA ALA A 53 8.33 0.62 -11.39
C ALA A 53 7.55 1.74 -12.09
N MET A 54 6.40 1.42 -12.69
CA MET A 54 5.50 2.41 -13.25
C MET A 54 4.97 3.37 -12.17
N TRP A 55 4.52 2.83 -11.04
CA TRP A 55 3.98 3.61 -9.93
C TRP A 55 5.04 4.53 -9.29
N ALA A 56 6.27 4.05 -9.14
CA ALA A 56 7.39 4.86 -8.68
C ALA A 56 7.78 5.98 -9.67
N ARG A 57 7.47 5.84 -10.97
CA ARG A 57 7.65 6.89 -11.98
C ARG A 57 6.51 7.90 -11.97
N THR A 58 5.29 7.42 -11.83
CA THR A 58 4.05 8.21 -11.83
C THR A 58 3.18 7.82 -10.63
N PRO A 59 3.37 8.48 -9.47
CA PRO A 59 2.70 8.12 -8.20
C PRO A 59 1.16 8.11 -8.27
N ASP A 60 0.55 8.90 -9.15
CA ASP A 60 -0.90 8.94 -9.40
C ASP A 60 -1.40 7.90 -10.42
N HIS A 61 -0.51 7.03 -10.93
CA HIS A 61 -0.88 6.08 -11.97
C HIS A 61 -1.73 4.93 -11.40
N VAL A 62 -2.73 4.49 -12.15
CA VAL A 62 -3.61 3.35 -11.80
C VAL A 62 -2.84 2.05 -11.48
N ALA A 63 -1.62 1.92 -11.99
CA ALA A 63 -0.71 0.81 -11.68
C ALA A 63 -0.47 0.65 -10.17
N GLY A 64 -0.53 1.74 -9.40
CA GLY A 64 -0.44 1.70 -7.94
C GLY A 64 -1.58 0.90 -7.30
N GLY A 65 -2.82 1.22 -7.66
CA GLY A 65 -3.98 0.45 -7.19
C GLY A 65 -3.91 -1.02 -7.63
N LEU A 66 -3.49 -1.27 -8.88
CA LEU A 66 -3.38 -2.62 -9.41
C LEU A 66 -2.31 -3.46 -8.69
N VAL A 67 -1.13 -2.91 -8.40
CA VAL A 67 -0.08 -3.68 -7.71
C VAL A 67 -0.48 -4.02 -6.28
N LEU A 68 -1.12 -3.09 -5.55
CA LEU A 68 -1.66 -3.36 -4.23
C LEU A 68 -2.71 -4.48 -4.29
N ALA A 69 -3.65 -4.40 -5.24
CA ALA A 69 -4.68 -5.40 -5.44
C ALA A 69 -4.09 -6.78 -5.77
N VAL A 70 -3.11 -6.85 -6.68
CA VAL A 70 -2.45 -8.11 -7.05
C VAL A 70 -1.76 -8.75 -5.85
N VAL A 71 -1.01 -7.97 -5.06
CA VAL A 71 -0.35 -8.50 -3.85
C VAL A 71 -1.38 -8.97 -2.83
N MET A 72 -2.44 -8.20 -2.57
CA MET A 72 -3.51 -8.60 -1.66
C MET A 72 -4.20 -9.90 -2.13
N VAL A 73 -4.63 -9.97 -3.39
CA VAL A 73 -5.29 -11.14 -3.97
C VAL A 73 -4.38 -12.37 -3.88
N TRP A 74 -3.09 -12.22 -4.15
CA TRP A 74 -2.15 -13.33 -4.01
C TRP A 74 -2.14 -13.88 -2.58
N TRP A 75 -2.01 -13.02 -1.57
CA TRP A 75 -2.03 -13.43 -0.16
C TRP A 75 -3.36 -14.05 0.26
N THR A 76 -4.49 -13.50 -0.22
CA THR A 76 -5.82 -14.02 0.09
C THR A 76 -6.06 -15.41 -0.51
N VAL A 77 -5.74 -15.61 -1.79
CA VAL A 77 -5.98 -16.89 -2.49
C VAL A 77 -5.15 -18.02 -1.90
N HIS A 78 -3.95 -17.73 -1.40
CA HIS A 78 -3.07 -18.75 -0.82
C HIS A 78 -3.31 -18.98 0.68
N GLY A 79 -4.26 -18.25 1.30
CA GLY A 79 -4.75 -18.52 2.65
C GLY A 79 -3.68 -18.46 3.75
N VAL A 80 -2.58 -17.73 3.53
CA VAL A 80 -1.49 -17.64 4.50
C VAL A 80 -1.90 -16.69 5.62
N VAL A 81 -2.34 -17.22 6.76
CA VAL A 81 -2.75 -16.44 7.95
C VAL A 81 -1.69 -16.55 9.05
N ASP A 82 -0.46 -16.15 8.74
CA ASP A 82 0.61 -16.03 9.73
C ASP A 82 0.88 -14.56 10.09
N TRP A 83 1.87 -14.31 10.95
CA TRP A 83 2.21 -12.95 11.39
C TRP A 83 2.73 -12.05 10.26
N ARG A 84 3.18 -12.62 9.13
CA ARG A 84 3.72 -11.86 8.00
C ARG A 84 2.65 -11.06 7.29
N VAL A 85 1.38 -11.49 7.36
CA VAL A 85 0.23 -10.71 6.87
C VAL A 85 0.20 -9.32 7.51
N LEU A 86 0.55 -9.21 8.79
CA LEU A 86 0.63 -7.92 9.47
C LEU A 86 1.72 -7.04 8.85
N VAL A 87 2.90 -7.60 8.62
CA VAL A 87 4.01 -6.87 7.98
C VAL A 87 3.64 -6.44 6.57
N VAL A 88 3.03 -7.33 5.80
CA VAL A 88 2.55 -7.04 4.44
C VAL A 88 1.53 -5.91 4.44
N GLY A 89 0.56 -5.93 5.35
CA GLY A 89 -0.39 -4.84 5.52
C GLY A 89 0.30 -3.50 5.78
N VAL A 90 1.30 -3.47 6.67
CA VAL A 90 2.11 -2.28 6.94
C VAL A 90 2.85 -1.81 5.69
N LEU A 91 3.49 -2.71 4.93
CA LEU A 91 4.22 -2.37 3.71
C LEU A 91 3.30 -1.78 2.62
N LEU A 92 2.12 -2.35 2.43
CA LEU A 92 1.14 -1.88 1.44
C LEU A 92 0.57 -0.51 1.82
N VAL A 93 0.23 -0.29 3.10
CA VAL A 93 -0.23 1.02 3.59
C VAL A 93 0.90 2.05 3.49
N ALA A 94 2.14 1.69 3.83
CA ALA A 94 3.29 2.57 3.67
C ALA A 94 3.49 2.96 2.19
N ALA A 95 3.34 2.02 1.26
CA ALA A 95 3.45 2.30 -0.17
C ALA A 95 2.36 3.29 -0.61
N HIS A 96 1.12 3.08 -0.17
CA HIS A 96 0.03 4.01 -0.44
C HIS A 96 0.32 5.41 0.13
N VAL A 97 0.72 5.54 1.39
CA VAL A 97 1.05 6.83 2.01
C VAL A 97 2.19 7.53 1.25
N VAL A 98 3.25 6.81 0.90
CA VAL A 98 4.37 7.37 0.13
C VAL A 98 3.91 7.85 -1.24
N SER A 99 3.06 7.08 -1.93
CA SER A 99 2.51 7.49 -3.22
C SER A 99 1.71 8.79 -3.10
N VAL A 100 0.84 8.89 -2.10
CA VAL A 100 0.01 10.07 -1.86
C VAL A 100 0.89 11.29 -1.58
N VAL A 101 1.89 11.14 -0.72
CA VAL A 101 2.85 12.23 -0.43
C VAL A 101 3.61 12.66 -1.68
N LEU A 102 4.02 11.71 -2.53
CA LEU A 102 4.71 12.02 -3.80
C LEU A 102 3.79 12.64 -4.86
N SER A 103 2.49 12.39 -4.79
CA SER A 103 1.47 12.98 -5.67
C SER A 103 1.10 14.41 -5.29
N TYR A 104 1.23 14.78 -4.01
CA TYR A 104 0.96 16.14 -3.54
C TYR A 104 2.12 17.08 -3.88
N GLY A 105 2.16 17.52 -5.14
CA GLY A 105 3.01 18.62 -5.60
C GLY A 105 3.65 18.37 -6.97
N PRO A 106 4.25 19.41 -7.57
CA PRO A 106 5.11 19.25 -8.74
C PRO A 106 6.22 18.25 -8.44
N VAL A 107 6.52 17.39 -9.41
CA VAL A 107 7.50 16.27 -9.33
C VAL A 107 8.88 16.68 -8.77
N ALA A 108 9.20 17.97 -8.82
CA ALA A 108 10.48 18.57 -8.47
C ALA A 108 10.51 19.33 -7.13
N LEU A 109 9.38 19.53 -6.44
CA LEU A 109 9.37 20.29 -5.19
C LEU A 109 9.75 19.42 -3.99
N ALA A 110 10.30 20.08 -2.96
CA ALA A 110 10.56 19.44 -1.69
C ALA A 110 9.24 19.02 -1.03
N VAL A 111 9.24 17.83 -0.43
CA VAL A 111 8.07 17.31 0.30
C VAL A 111 7.83 18.16 1.55
N ASP A 112 6.61 18.67 1.70
CA ASP A 112 6.22 19.38 2.93
C ASP A 112 6.18 18.40 4.11
N PRO A 113 7.01 18.60 5.16
CA PRO A 113 7.03 17.71 6.32
C PRO A 113 5.70 17.69 7.09
N ARG A 114 4.92 18.78 7.06
CA ARG A 114 3.61 18.82 7.73
C ARG A 114 2.61 17.91 7.04
N LEU A 115 2.60 17.92 5.71
CA LEU A 115 1.77 17.04 4.91
C LEU A 115 2.17 15.57 5.05
N ALA A 116 3.47 15.30 5.00
CA ALA A 116 4.00 13.96 5.25
C ALA A 116 3.59 13.45 6.65
N ALA A 117 3.70 14.29 7.68
CA ALA A 117 3.28 13.93 9.04
C ALA A 117 1.77 13.66 9.15
N LEU A 118 0.94 14.46 8.48
CA LEU A 118 -0.51 14.24 8.44
C LEU A 118 -0.86 12.89 7.83
N TRP A 119 -0.29 12.58 6.66
CA TRP A 119 -0.55 11.32 5.97
C TRP A 119 0.04 10.12 6.69
N LEU A 120 1.18 10.28 7.35
CA LEU A 120 1.74 9.26 8.24
C LEU A 120 0.79 8.94 9.39
N ARG A 121 0.24 9.96 10.07
CA ARG A 121 -0.76 9.76 11.13
C ARG A 121 -2.02 9.04 10.62
N ARG A 122 -2.52 9.44 9.45
CA ARG A 122 -3.68 8.76 8.81
C ARG A 122 -3.36 7.32 8.44
N GLY A 123 -2.17 7.05 7.91
CA GLY A 123 -1.69 5.70 7.62
C GLY A 123 -1.59 4.84 8.88
N LEU A 124 -1.06 5.38 9.97
CA LEU A 124 -1.00 4.69 11.27
C LEU A 124 -2.40 4.37 11.81
N LEU A 125 -3.34 5.31 11.69
CA LEU A 125 -4.74 5.05 12.07
C LEU A 125 -5.39 3.97 11.19
N ALA A 126 -5.08 3.96 9.89
CA ALA A 126 -5.56 2.93 8.96
C ALA A 126 -4.99 1.53 9.27
N LEU A 127 -3.89 1.43 10.02
CA LEU A 127 -3.32 0.17 10.49
C LEU A 127 -4.00 -0.39 11.74
N VAL A 128 -4.79 0.42 12.46
CA VAL A 128 -5.46 -0.01 13.71
C VAL A 128 -6.33 -1.26 13.50
N PRO A 129 -7.16 -1.40 12.45
CA PRO A 129 -7.96 -2.59 12.25
C PRO A 129 -7.14 -3.87 12.03
N LEU A 130 -5.92 -3.75 11.48
CA LEU A 130 -5.08 -4.88 11.05
C LEU A 130 -4.78 -5.91 12.16
N PRO A 131 -4.26 -5.53 13.35
CA PRO A 131 -4.05 -6.49 14.44
C PRO A 131 -5.35 -7.08 14.97
N PHE A 132 -6.44 -6.30 15.05
CA PHE A 132 -7.73 -6.81 15.53
C PHE A 132 -8.33 -7.84 14.58
N THR A 133 -8.29 -7.58 13.27
CA THR A 133 -8.77 -8.54 12.27
C THR A 133 -7.90 -9.78 12.23
N TRP A 134 -6.58 -9.66 12.36
CA TRP A 134 -5.70 -10.82 12.43
C TRP A 134 -5.98 -11.70 13.66
N VAL A 135 -6.14 -11.11 14.84
CA VAL A 135 -6.51 -11.85 16.06
C VAL A 135 -7.89 -12.50 15.90
N ALA A 136 -8.87 -11.76 15.36
CA ALA A 136 -10.21 -12.29 15.13
C ALA A 136 -10.20 -13.49 14.17
N VAL A 137 -9.52 -13.38 13.02
CA VAL A 137 -9.44 -14.47 12.04
C VAL A 137 -8.70 -15.68 12.63
N ARG A 138 -7.67 -15.48 13.45
CA ARG A 138 -6.93 -16.58 14.08
C ARG A 138 -7.70 -17.24 15.22
N GLY A 139 -8.55 -16.50 15.91
CA GLY A 139 -9.39 -17.00 17.00
C GLY A 139 -10.73 -17.56 16.55
N LEU A 140 -11.16 -17.25 15.33
CA LEU A 140 -12.32 -17.86 14.70
C LEU A 140 -11.92 -19.22 14.14
N ASP A 141 -12.60 -20.26 14.62
CA ASP A 141 -12.62 -21.53 13.93
C ASP A 141 -13.43 -21.37 12.64
N ALA A 142 -12.77 -21.44 11.49
CA ALA A 142 -13.39 -21.20 10.19
C ALA A 142 -14.53 -22.18 9.91
N ASP A 143 -14.46 -23.40 10.47
CA ASP A 143 -15.49 -24.43 10.31
C ASP A 143 -16.74 -24.14 11.17
N LEU A 144 -16.60 -23.31 12.21
CA LEU A 144 -17.69 -22.93 13.10
C LEU A 144 -18.30 -21.56 12.76
N ALA A 145 -17.64 -20.77 11.91
CA ALA A 145 -18.11 -19.44 11.53
C ALA A 145 -19.33 -19.54 10.59
N PRO A 146 -20.50 -19.02 10.98
CA PRO A 146 -21.67 -19.03 10.09
C PRO A 146 -21.39 -18.28 8.77
N PRO A 147 -21.88 -18.76 7.61
CA PRO A 147 -21.58 -18.17 6.30
C PRO A 147 -21.93 -16.68 6.19
N TRP A 148 -22.96 -16.23 6.91
CA TRP A 148 -23.42 -14.84 6.89
C TRP A 148 -22.46 -13.85 7.57
N VAL A 149 -21.52 -14.33 8.41
CA VAL A 149 -20.55 -13.47 9.11
C VAL A 149 -19.72 -12.67 8.10
N TRP A 150 -19.27 -13.32 7.03
CA TRP A 150 -18.48 -12.66 5.97
C TRP A 150 -19.28 -11.62 5.20
N SER A 151 -20.54 -11.92 4.85
CA SER A 151 -21.43 -10.96 4.20
C SER A 151 -21.74 -9.76 5.10
N SER A 152 -21.93 -10.00 6.40
CA SER A 152 -22.17 -8.94 7.38
C SER A 152 -20.95 -8.03 7.57
N ALA A 153 -19.75 -8.61 7.62
CA ALA A 153 -18.50 -7.86 7.69
C ALA A 153 -18.32 -6.99 6.43
N ALA A 154 -18.54 -7.55 5.24
CA ALA A 154 -18.49 -6.80 3.99
C ALA A 154 -19.50 -5.63 3.97
N LEU A 155 -20.74 -5.88 4.41
CA LEU A 155 -21.76 -4.85 4.52
C LEU A 155 -21.36 -3.73 5.49
N VAL A 156 -20.86 -4.10 6.67
CA VAL A 156 -20.39 -3.13 7.68
C VAL A 156 -19.26 -2.26 7.12
N VAL A 157 -18.30 -2.85 6.40
CA VAL A 157 -17.23 -2.09 5.73
C VAL A 157 -17.81 -1.11 4.71
N VAL A 158 -18.74 -1.54 3.85
CA VAL A 158 -19.39 -0.64 2.88
C VAL A 158 -20.10 0.51 3.57
N VAL A 159 -20.88 0.23 4.62
CA VAL A 159 -21.59 1.27 5.39
C VAL A 159 -20.60 2.25 6.02
N LEU A 160 -19.52 1.76 6.65
CA LEU A 160 -18.50 2.62 7.25
C LEU A 160 -17.81 3.51 6.21
N VAL A 161 -17.53 2.99 5.02
CA VAL A 161 -16.97 3.77 3.91
C VAL A 161 -17.97 4.85 3.49
N LEU A 162 -19.25 4.50 3.28
CA LEU A 162 -20.28 5.48 2.89
C LEU A 162 -20.47 6.57 3.95
N VAL A 163 -20.48 6.20 5.23
CA VAL A 163 -20.56 7.16 6.34
C VAL A 163 -19.34 8.06 6.36
N THR A 164 -18.14 7.50 6.22
CA THR A 164 -16.90 8.29 6.18
C THR A 164 -16.90 9.27 5.01
N LEU A 165 -17.31 8.81 3.82
CA LEU A 165 -17.49 9.67 2.65
C LEU A 165 -18.47 10.80 2.94
N ARG A 166 -19.64 10.50 3.54
CA ARG A 166 -20.64 11.52 3.89
C ARG A 166 -20.12 12.55 4.90
N VAL A 167 -19.39 12.11 5.92
CA VAL A 167 -18.87 12.99 6.99
C VAL A 167 -17.69 13.84 6.50
N THR A 168 -16.95 13.37 5.50
CA THR A 168 -15.75 14.07 4.97
C THR A 168 -16.04 14.98 3.77
N GLN A 169 -17.23 14.93 3.20
CA GLN A 169 -17.63 15.87 2.14
C GLN A 169 -17.75 17.28 2.73
N PRO A 170 -17.19 18.31 2.08
CA PRO A 170 -17.46 19.69 2.49
C PRO A 170 -18.97 19.93 2.39
N VAL A 171 -19.57 20.38 3.49
CA VAL A 171 -20.96 20.84 3.49
C VAL A 171 -21.02 21.99 2.48
N GLY A 172 -21.80 21.81 1.41
CA GLY A 172 -21.81 22.74 0.28
C GLY A 172 -21.92 24.19 0.73
N GLU A 173 -21.02 25.02 0.23
CA GLU A 173 -21.22 26.47 0.13
C GLU A 173 -22.29 26.78 -0.93
#